data_AF-A0A2V6I2D8-F1
#
_entry.id   AF-A0A2V6I2D8-F1
#
_cell.length_a   1.000
_cell.length_b   1.000
_cell.length_c   1.000
_cell.angle_alpha   90.00
_cell.angle_beta   90.00
_cell.angle_gamma   90.00
#
_symmetry.space_group_name_H-M   'P 1'
#
loop_
_entity.id
_entity.type
_entity.pdbx_description
1 polymer ?
#
loop_
_entity_poly.entity_id
_entity_poly.type
_entity_poly.pdbx_seq_one_letter_code
_entity_poly.pdbx_strand_id
1 'polypeptide(L)'
;MARIFAPLVTGFALAIAAWGADQSAGSKSEEPDSFDVEPPILKQNLSDEPLPNGDLARLEKQLERAKQNAAGAERLYKIGVLAKVEVEQRLLKVIRCESELANARVARAKDELAEKESQLATGEITRDELESIKTALAQLTEAAQAATTKRERAELEAAEANLRRQQKFLKLGIGQKSDVTRAEEKLADLKAQNNR
;
A
#
# COMPACT_ATOMS: atom_id res chain seq x y z
N MET A 1 10.80 -53.96 0.87
CA MET A 1 9.53 -54.60 1.28
C MET A 1 8.57 -53.52 1.75
N ALA A 2 7.35 -53.56 1.25
CA ALA A 2 6.34 -52.51 1.32
C ALA A 2 5.95 -52.11 2.75
N ARG A 3 5.68 -50.82 2.96
CA ARG A 3 4.82 -50.34 4.04
C ARG A 3 3.80 -49.36 3.49
N ILE A 4 2.59 -49.86 3.42
CA ILE A 4 1.34 -49.20 3.08
C ILE A 4 0.93 -48.37 4.30
N PHE A 5 0.59 -47.09 4.12
CA PHE A 5 -0.19 -46.35 5.11
C PHE A 5 -1.35 -45.65 4.40
N ALA A 6 -2.55 -46.03 4.82
CA ALA A 6 -3.85 -45.59 4.34
C ALA A 6 -4.15 -44.13 4.76
N PRO A 7 -5.03 -43.41 4.04
CA PRO A 7 -5.45 -42.07 4.42
C PRO A 7 -6.49 -42.11 5.56
N LEU A 8 -6.24 -41.31 6.60
CA LEU A 8 -7.18 -41.07 7.70
C LEU A 8 -8.28 -40.12 7.22
N VAL A 9 -9.48 -40.65 7.02
CA VAL A 9 -10.74 -39.92 6.83
C VAL A 9 -11.51 -39.94 8.15
N THR A 10 -11.75 -38.78 8.73
CA THR A 10 -12.70 -38.53 9.84
C THR A 10 -12.86 -37.02 9.93
N GLY A 11 -14.02 -36.39 10.00
CA GLY A 11 -15.40 -36.81 10.22
C GLY A 11 -16.12 -35.57 10.73
N PHE A 12 -17.18 -35.15 10.04
CA PHE A 12 -17.98 -33.95 10.32
C PHE A 12 -18.74 -34.13 11.66
N ALA A 13 -18.77 -33.12 12.53
CA ALA A 13 -19.66 -33.10 13.69
C ALA A 13 -20.34 -31.73 13.79
N LEU A 14 -21.56 -31.66 13.26
CA LEU A 14 -22.51 -30.56 13.39
C LEU A 14 -23.33 -30.81 14.66
N ALA A 15 -23.19 -29.97 15.68
CA ALA A 15 -24.04 -30.02 16.86
C ALA A 15 -25.19 -29.00 16.69
N ILE A 16 -26.36 -29.50 16.30
CA ILE A 16 -27.63 -28.77 16.39
C ILE A 16 -28.18 -29.06 17.80
N ALA A 17 -28.22 -28.04 18.65
CA ALA A 17 -28.99 -28.11 19.89
C ALA A 17 -30.41 -27.63 19.61
N ALA A 18 -31.35 -28.56 19.61
CA ALA A 18 -32.78 -28.31 19.67
C ALA A 18 -33.34 -29.04 20.90
N TRP A 19 -33.87 -28.30 21.86
CA TRP A 19 -34.83 -28.73 22.89
C TRP A 19 -35.31 -27.45 23.60
N GLY A 20 -36.57 -27.20 23.92
CA GLY A 20 -37.78 -28.02 23.84
C GLY A 20 -39.02 -27.14 23.93
N ALA A 21 -40.13 -27.71 23.45
CA ALA A 21 -41.45 -27.11 23.44
C ALA A 21 -42.05 -26.95 24.85
N ASP A 22 -42.87 -25.92 25.06
CA ASP A 22 -44.20 -26.10 25.63
C ASP A 22 -45.15 -24.97 25.21
N GLN A 23 -46.41 -25.33 24.97
CA GLN A 23 -47.48 -24.48 24.44
C GLN A 23 -48.30 -23.88 25.59
N SER A 24 -48.60 -22.59 25.55
CA SER A 24 -49.90 -22.10 26.07
C SER A 24 -50.26 -20.74 25.47
N ALA A 25 -51.43 -20.69 24.84
CA ALA A 25 -52.08 -19.46 24.40
C ALA A 25 -52.44 -18.56 25.61
N GLY A 26 -52.31 -17.24 25.47
CA GLY A 26 -52.78 -16.32 26.50
C GLY A 26 -52.33 -14.87 26.39
N SER A 27 -52.96 -14.12 25.48
CA SER A 27 -53.37 -12.71 25.63
C SER A 27 -52.34 -11.59 25.93
N LYS A 28 -52.49 -10.54 25.10
CA LYS A 28 -52.30 -9.10 25.34
C LYS A 28 -50.95 -8.48 24.95
N SER A 29 -51.13 -7.45 24.14
CA SER A 29 -50.21 -6.41 23.68
C SER A 29 -49.46 -5.73 24.81
N GLU A 30 -48.15 -5.64 24.66
CA GLU A 30 -47.34 -4.53 25.17
C GLU A 30 -46.15 -4.38 24.21
N GLU A 31 -46.07 -3.21 23.59
CA GLU A 31 -44.99 -2.82 22.68
C GLU A 31 -43.66 -2.85 23.44
N PRO A 32 -42.58 -3.45 22.89
CA PRO A 32 -41.28 -3.32 23.53
C PRO A 32 -40.78 -1.89 23.32
N ASP A 33 -40.64 -1.17 24.44
CA ASP A 33 -39.96 0.12 24.56
C ASP A 33 -38.75 0.17 23.60
N SER A 34 -38.72 1.20 22.76
CA SER A 34 -37.59 1.47 21.88
C SER A 34 -36.35 1.70 22.74
N PHE A 35 -35.50 0.69 22.84
CA PHE A 35 -34.16 0.86 23.39
C PHE A 35 -33.37 1.79 22.46
N ASP A 36 -33.39 3.09 22.76
CA ASP A 36 -32.40 4.06 22.30
C ASP A 36 -31.05 3.72 22.94
N VAL A 37 -30.42 2.62 22.48
CA VAL A 37 -29.02 2.35 22.78
C VAL A 37 -28.21 3.24 21.85
N GLU A 38 -27.86 4.43 22.32
CA GLU A 38 -26.91 5.29 21.66
C GLU A 38 -25.59 4.49 21.47
N PRO A 39 -25.12 4.30 20.23
CA PRO A 39 -23.93 3.49 19.99
C PRO A 39 -22.73 4.13 20.70
N PRO A 40 -21.89 3.34 21.41
CA PRO A 40 -20.79 3.91 22.19
C PRO A 40 -19.83 4.66 21.26
N ILE A 41 -19.62 5.94 21.57
CA ILE A 41 -18.68 6.81 20.86
C ILE A 41 -17.28 6.22 21.01
N LEU A 42 -16.77 5.63 19.93
CA LEU A 42 -15.38 5.17 19.85
C LEU A 42 -14.47 6.39 19.97
N LYS A 43 -13.72 6.49 21.07
CA LYS A 43 -12.67 7.50 21.24
C LYS A 43 -11.66 7.33 20.10
N GLN A 44 -11.77 8.17 19.08
CA GLN A 44 -10.77 8.30 18.03
C GLN A 44 -9.50 8.85 18.68
N ASN A 45 -8.57 7.97 19.02
CA ASN A 45 -7.20 8.35 19.34
C ASN A 45 -6.47 8.73 18.04
N LEU A 46 -6.89 9.84 17.42
CA LEU A 46 -6.18 10.51 16.33
C LEU A 46 -5.58 11.78 16.91
N SER A 47 -4.58 11.63 17.76
CA SER A 47 -3.66 12.73 18.03
C SER A 47 -2.83 12.95 16.76
N ASP A 48 -3.27 13.90 15.94
CA ASP A 48 -2.59 14.45 14.76
C ASP A 48 -1.46 15.42 15.15
N GLU A 49 -0.71 15.13 16.22
CA GLU A 49 0.56 15.82 16.44
C GLU A 49 1.59 15.25 15.46
N PRO A 50 2.16 16.07 14.56
CA PRO A 50 3.26 15.63 13.71
C PRO A 50 4.49 15.48 14.59
N LEU A 51 4.75 14.25 15.04
CA LEU A 51 6.03 13.91 15.64
C LEU A 51 7.13 14.20 14.60
N PRO A 52 8.21 14.92 14.94
CA PRO A 52 9.28 15.29 13.99
C PRO A 52 9.99 14.07 13.36
N ASN A 53 9.87 12.89 13.97
CA ASN A 53 10.35 11.60 13.44
C ASN A 53 9.21 10.67 12.94
N GLY A 54 7.96 11.13 13.00
CA GLY A 54 6.77 10.35 12.66
C GLY A 54 6.67 10.04 11.17
N ASP A 55 7.17 10.92 10.31
CA ASP A 55 6.93 10.81 8.87
C ASP A 55 7.75 9.68 8.21
N LEU A 56 9.01 9.50 8.59
CA LEU A 56 9.82 8.37 8.11
C LEU A 56 9.30 7.02 8.61
N ALA A 57 8.98 6.92 9.89
CA ALA A 57 8.42 5.69 10.46
C ALA A 57 7.05 5.34 9.84
N ARG A 58 6.24 6.35 9.52
CA ARG A 58 4.98 6.18 8.77
C ARG A 58 5.24 5.67 7.37
N LEU A 59 6.20 6.25 6.63
CA LEU A 59 6.57 5.83 5.27
C LEU A 59 7.13 4.40 5.25
N GLU A 60 7.96 4.02 6.22
CA GLU A 60 8.46 2.65 6.37
C GLU A 60 7.33 1.66 6.61
N LYS A 61 6.39 1.99 7.50
CA LYS A 61 5.19 1.17 7.74
C LYS A 61 4.30 1.07 6.49
N GLN A 62 4.18 2.15 5.71
CA GLN A 62 3.44 2.14 4.45
C GLN A 62 4.10 1.24 3.40
N LEU A 63 5.43 1.30 3.29
CA LEU A 63 6.20 0.44 2.40
C LEU A 63 6.05 -1.04 2.78
N GLU A 64 6.16 -1.37 4.07
CA GLU A 64 5.98 -2.76 4.52
C GLU A 64 4.56 -3.27 4.27
N ARG A 65 3.53 -2.43 4.50
CA ARG A 65 2.15 -2.77 4.12
C ARG A 65 2.00 -2.96 2.61
N ALA A 66 2.65 -2.14 1.79
CA ALA A 66 2.62 -2.27 0.35
C ALA A 66 3.27 -3.58 -0.11
N LYS A 67 4.42 -3.94 0.46
CA LYS A 67 5.11 -5.22 0.19
C LYS A 67 4.25 -6.41 0.59
N GLN A 68 3.66 -6.40 1.79
CA GLN A 68 2.77 -7.47 2.25
C GLN A 68 1.54 -7.62 1.36
N ASN A 69 0.99 -6.51 0.85
CA ASN A 69 -0.15 -6.54 -0.06
C ASN A 69 0.23 -7.07 -1.46
N ALA A 70 1.42 -6.73 -1.95
CA ALA A 70 1.97 -7.26 -3.20
C ALA A 70 2.40 -8.74 -3.06
N ALA A 71 2.79 -9.17 -1.87
CA ALA A 71 3.16 -10.54 -1.58
C ALA A 71 1.97 -11.48 -1.84
N GLY A 72 2.20 -12.51 -2.65
CA GLY A 72 1.15 -13.46 -3.03
C GLY A 72 0.10 -12.91 -4.01
N ALA A 73 0.18 -11.64 -4.45
CA ALA A 73 -0.75 -11.10 -5.44
C ALA A 73 -0.69 -11.87 -6.77
N GLU A 74 0.51 -12.31 -7.17
CA GLU A 74 0.68 -13.15 -8.37
C GLU A 74 -0.02 -14.51 -8.23
N ARG A 75 0.06 -15.14 -7.03
CA ARG A 75 -0.66 -16.39 -6.76
C ARG A 75 -2.16 -16.18 -6.87
N LEU A 76 -2.67 -15.08 -6.29
CA LEU A 76 -4.10 -14.73 -6.35
C LEU A 76 -4.58 -14.47 -7.79
N TYR A 77 -3.74 -13.90 -8.65
CA TYR A 77 -4.03 -13.77 -10.07
C TYR A 77 -4.09 -15.14 -10.78
N LYS A 78 -3.12 -16.03 -10.53
CA LYS A 78 -3.07 -17.37 -11.14
C LYS A 78 -4.31 -18.22 -10.81
N ILE A 79 -4.86 -18.08 -9.61
CA ILE A 79 -6.08 -18.79 -9.20
C ILE A 79 -7.37 -18.05 -9.57
N GLY A 80 -7.30 -16.91 -10.27
CA GLY A 80 -8.46 -16.15 -10.74
C GLY A 80 -9.15 -15.28 -9.68
N VAL A 81 -8.55 -15.09 -8.50
CA VAL A 81 -9.12 -14.26 -7.42
C VAL A 81 -8.89 -12.77 -7.68
N LEU A 82 -7.73 -12.40 -8.21
CA LEU A 82 -7.44 -11.02 -8.61
C LEU A 82 -7.33 -10.93 -10.13
N ALA A 83 -7.79 -9.81 -10.69
CA ALA A 83 -7.46 -9.50 -12.07
C ALA A 83 -6.01 -8.99 -12.17
N LYS A 84 -5.48 -8.99 -13.41
CA LYS A 84 -4.07 -8.66 -13.66
C LYS A 84 -3.77 -7.20 -13.32
N VAL A 85 -4.74 -6.30 -13.51
CA VAL A 85 -4.58 -4.86 -13.23
C VAL A 85 -4.24 -4.64 -11.75
N GLU A 86 -4.91 -5.37 -10.86
CA GLU A 86 -4.78 -5.22 -9.41
C GLU A 86 -3.40 -5.67 -8.95
N VAL A 87 -2.83 -6.72 -9.55
CA VAL A 87 -1.45 -7.15 -9.28
C VAL A 87 -0.45 -6.08 -9.71
N GLU A 88 -0.58 -5.57 -10.94
CA GLU A 88 0.27 -4.50 -11.47
C GLU A 88 0.19 -3.24 -10.60
N GLN A 89 -1.01 -2.86 -10.14
CA GLN A 89 -1.21 -1.72 -9.24
C GLN A 89 -0.56 -1.92 -7.86
N ARG A 90 -0.64 -3.13 -7.29
CA ARG A 90 0.00 -3.44 -6.00
C ARG A 90 1.52 -3.36 -6.12
N LEU A 91 2.09 -3.85 -7.21
CA LEU A 91 3.52 -3.75 -7.48
C LEU A 91 3.95 -2.29 -7.70
N LEU A 92 3.19 -1.52 -8.47
CA LEU A 92 3.46 -0.10 -8.68
C LEU A 92 3.43 0.70 -7.37
N LYS A 93 2.51 0.34 -6.45
CA LYS A 93 2.43 0.97 -5.13
C LYS A 93 3.69 0.75 -4.29
N VAL A 94 4.31 -0.42 -4.36
CA VAL A 94 5.60 -0.68 -3.68
C VAL A 94 6.68 0.27 -4.21
N ILE A 95 6.79 0.40 -5.53
CA ILE A 95 7.80 1.26 -6.16
C ILE A 95 7.59 2.73 -5.79
N ARG A 96 6.33 3.18 -5.71
CA ARG A 96 6.02 4.54 -5.23
C ARG A 96 6.46 4.76 -3.80
N CYS A 97 6.09 3.87 -2.88
CA CYS A 97 6.49 3.97 -1.48
C CYS A 97 8.02 3.91 -1.30
N GLU A 98 8.74 3.11 -2.10
CA GLU A 98 10.21 3.09 -2.12
C GLU A 98 10.79 4.46 -2.49
N SER A 99 10.27 5.09 -3.53
CA SER A 99 10.73 6.42 -3.95
C SER A 99 10.41 7.52 -2.93
N GLU A 100 9.22 7.48 -2.32
CA GLU A 100 8.78 8.46 -1.31
C GLU A 100 9.66 8.37 -0.06
N LEU A 101 9.96 7.16 0.40
CA LEU A 101 10.84 6.93 1.54
C LEU A 101 12.28 7.35 1.24
N ALA A 102 12.81 7.07 0.05
CA ALA A 102 14.16 7.51 -0.32
C ALA A 102 14.27 9.04 -0.37
N ASN A 103 13.27 9.72 -0.94
CA ASN A 103 13.20 11.18 -0.96
C ASN A 103 13.07 11.78 0.45
N ALA A 104 12.27 11.18 1.32
CA ALA A 104 12.14 11.61 2.71
C ALA A 104 13.44 11.46 3.50
N ARG A 105 14.22 10.40 3.24
CA ARG A 105 15.56 10.22 3.85
C ARG A 105 16.53 11.30 3.40
N VAL A 106 16.49 11.72 2.13
CA VAL A 106 17.30 12.83 1.63
C VAL A 106 16.88 14.16 2.26
N ALA A 107 15.58 14.42 2.40
CA ALA A 107 15.09 15.63 3.07
C ALA A 107 15.62 15.72 4.51
N ARG A 108 15.46 14.63 5.28
CA ARG A 108 15.97 14.58 6.65
C ARG A 108 17.50 14.74 6.72
N ALA A 109 18.24 14.09 5.83
CA ALA A 109 19.70 14.22 5.81
C ALA A 109 20.17 15.65 5.47
N LYS A 110 19.39 16.40 4.69
CA LYS A 110 19.65 17.82 4.42
C LYS A 110 19.40 18.68 5.65
N ASP A 111 18.32 18.42 6.39
CA ASP A 111 18.02 19.12 7.65
C ASP A 111 19.12 18.85 8.70
N GLU A 112 19.53 17.58 8.84
CA GLU A 112 20.65 17.18 9.70
C GLU A 112 21.96 17.84 9.28
N LEU A 113 22.25 17.96 7.97
CA LEU A 113 23.44 18.67 7.50
C LEU A 113 23.41 20.15 7.89
N ALA A 114 22.26 20.82 7.75
CA ALA A 114 22.12 22.24 8.12
C ALA A 114 22.32 22.46 9.64
N GLU A 115 21.79 21.58 10.47
CA GLU A 115 22.05 21.58 11.92
C GLU A 115 23.54 21.40 12.22
N LYS A 116 24.20 20.46 11.53
CA LYS A 116 25.61 20.14 11.73
C LYS A 116 26.55 21.23 11.21
N GLU A 117 26.15 21.96 10.17
CA GLU A 117 26.84 23.17 9.73
C GLU A 117 26.78 24.28 10.78
N SER A 118 25.66 24.44 11.49
CA SER A 118 25.55 25.40 12.60
C SER A 118 26.42 25.01 13.81
N GLN A 119 26.52 23.71 14.10
CA GLN A 119 27.36 23.15 15.17
C GLN A 119 28.86 23.21 14.83
N LEU A 120 29.24 23.19 13.55
CA LEU A 120 30.62 23.48 13.12
C LEU A 120 30.99 24.93 13.43
N ALA A 121 30.07 25.88 13.25
CA ALA A 121 30.31 27.30 13.54
C ALA A 121 30.50 27.57 15.04
N THR A 122 29.90 26.76 15.92
CA THR A 122 30.13 26.78 17.37
C THR A 122 31.35 25.95 17.81
N GLY A 123 31.98 25.21 16.89
CA GLY A 123 33.16 24.40 17.15
C GLY A 123 32.88 23.05 17.81
N GLU A 124 31.62 22.62 17.87
CA GLU A 124 31.19 21.34 18.47
C GLU A 124 31.48 20.12 17.58
N ILE A 125 31.79 20.34 16.30
CA ILE A 125 32.00 19.29 15.30
C ILE A 125 33.29 19.55 14.54
N THR A 126 33.98 18.48 14.17
CA THR A 126 35.17 18.54 13.32
C THR A 126 34.81 18.65 11.85
N ARG A 127 35.72 19.20 11.03
CA ARG A 127 35.52 19.25 9.58
C ARG A 127 35.40 17.86 8.96
N ASP A 128 36.09 16.88 9.51
CA ASP A 128 36.08 15.49 9.03
C ASP A 128 34.71 14.82 9.25
N GLU A 129 34.06 15.10 10.38
CA GLU A 129 32.69 14.63 10.65
C GLU A 129 31.69 15.27 9.67
N LEU A 130 31.84 16.56 9.37
CA LEU A 130 30.97 17.24 8.42
C LEU A 130 31.16 16.74 6.98
N GLU A 131 32.40 16.44 6.58
CA GLU A 131 32.69 15.77 5.31
C GLU A 131 32.04 14.38 5.26
N SER A 132 32.12 13.60 6.35
CA SER A 132 31.47 12.28 6.42
C SER A 132 29.95 12.36 6.20
N ILE A 133 29.27 13.36 6.79
CA ILE A 133 27.83 13.58 6.63
C ILE A 133 27.50 13.99 5.19
N LYS A 134 28.32 14.85 4.57
CA LYS A 134 28.18 15.21 3.15
C LYS A 134 28.32 14.01 2.23
N THR A 135 29.27 13.10 2.49
CA THR A 135 29.41 11.87 1.70
C THR A 135 28.19 10.96 1.85
N ALA A 136 27.65 10.82 3.07
CA ALA A 136 26.42 10.06 3.31
C ALA A 136 25.20 10.69 2.60
N LEU A 137 25.08 12.02 2.60
CA LEU A 137 24.03 12.73 1.88
C LEU A 137 24.13 12.49 0.37
N ALA A 138 25.35 12.51 -0.20
CA ALA A 138 25.56 12.22 -1.61
C ALA A 138 25.08 10.81 -1.97
N GLN A 139 25.42 9.80 -1.16
CA GLN A 139 24.95 8.42 -1.35
C GLN A 139 23.42 8.30 -1.24
N LEU A 140 22.81 8.96 -0.26
CA LEU A 140 21.34 8.97 -0.12
C LEU A 140 20.67 9.67 -1.31
N THR A 141 21.28 10.74 -1.83
CA THR A 141 20.77 11.47 -2.99
C THR A 141 20.83 10.62 -4.25
N GLU A 142 21.94 9.91 -4.47
CA GLU A 142 22.07 8.95 -5.58
C GLU A 142 21.02 7.83 -5.48
N ALA A 143 20.83 7.26 -4.28
CA ALA A 143 19.83 6.23 -4.04
C ALA A 143 18.39 6.75 -4.28
N ALA A 144 18.09 7.99 -3.89
CA ALA A 144 16.79 8.61 -4.12
C ALA A 144 16.54 8.93 -5.59
N GLN A 145 17.56 9.39 -6.33
CA GLN A 145 17.48 9.56 -7.78
C GLN A 145 17.22 8.22 -8.48
N ALA A 146 17.97 7.17 -8.13
CA ALA A 146 17.76 5.84 -8.68
C ALA A 146 16.34 5.31 -8.40
N ALA A 147 15.82 5.52 -7.19
CA ALA A 147 14.45 5.14 -6.82
C ALA A 147 13.39 5.96 -7.58
N THR A 148 13.63 7.25 -7.81
CA THR A 148 12.74 8.13 -8.59
C THR A 148 12.72 7.72 -10.05
N THR A 149 13.88 7.49 -10.67
CA THR A 149 13.95 6.98 -12.04
C THR A 149 13.30 5.60 -12.19
N LYS A 150 13.44 4.73 -11.19
CA LYS A 150 12.74 3.43 -11.15
C LYS A 150 11.22 3.63 -11.12
N ARG A 151 10.72 4.58 -10.34
CA ARG A 151 9.29 4.93 -10.28
C ARG A 151 8.79 5.45 -11.62
N GLU A 152 9.47 6.41 -12.22
CA GLU A 152 9.07 7.01 -13.50
C GLU A 152 8.99 5.95 -14.61
N ARG A 153 9.99 5.07 -14.70
CA ARG A 153 9.99 3.94 -15.64
C ARG A 153 8.80 3.02 -15.39
N ALA A 154 8.56 2.63 -14.14
CA ALA A 154 7.44 1.76 -13.80
C ALA A 154 6.06 2.40 -14.09
N GLU A 155 5.94 3.72 -13.91
CA GLU A 155 4.70 4.47 -14.22
C GLU A 155 4.45 4.55 -15.73
N LEU A 156 5.51 4.77 -16.52
CA LEU A 156 5.44 4.75 -17.98
C LEU A 156 5.06 3.35 -18.50
N GLU A 157 5.72 2.30 -18.02
CA GLU A 157 5.41 0.92 -18.39
C GLU A 157 3.97 0.53 -18.02
N ALA A 158 3.49 0.94 -16.84
CA ALA A 158 2.12 0.70 -16.42
C ALA A 158 1.10 1.46 -17.29
N ALA A 159 1.40 2.70 -17.68
CA ALA A 159 0.56 3.49 -18.59
C ALA A 159 0.50 2.87 -20.00
N GLU A 160 1.64 2.42 -20.53
CA GLU A 160 1.70 1.69 -21.81
C GLU A 160 0.91 0.38 -21.78
N ALA A 161 1.07 -0.40 -20.71
CA ALA A 161 0.32 -1.65 -20.53
C ALA A 161 -1.19 -1.40 -20.45
N ASN A 162 -1.61 -0.31 -19.81
CA ASN A 162 -3.01 0.10 -19.78
C ASN A 162 -3.51 0.51 -21.18
N LEU A 163 -2.78 1.34 -21.91
CA LEU A 163 -3.15 1.75 -23.27
C LEU A 163 -3.33 0.53 -24.20
N ARG A 164 -2.36 -0.39 -24.20
CA ARG A 164 -2.45 -1.64 -24.99
C ARG A 164 -3.70 -2.45 -24.64
N ARG A 165 -4.08 -2.48 -23.36
CA ARG A 165 -5.28 -3.17 -22.89
C ARG A 165 -6.57 -2.49 -23.37
N GLN A 166 -6.67 -1.18 -23.24
CA GLN A 166 -7.84 -0.42 -23.71
C GLN A 166 -8.01 -0.55 -25.23
N GLN A 167 -6.92 -0.46 -25.98
CA GLN A 167 -6.94 -0.70 -27.43
C GLN A 167 -7.43 -2.12 -27.77
N LYS A 168 -7.01 -3.13 -26.99
CA LYS A 168 -7.50 -4.51 -27.16
C LYS A 168 -9.00 -4.62 -26.85
N PHE A 169 -9.48 -4.00 -25.78
CA PHE A 169 -10.89 -4.00 -25.42
C PHE A 169 -11.75 -3.30 -26.48
N LEU A 170 -11.27 -2.18 -27.03
CA LEU A 170 -11.93 -1.49 -28.13
C LEU A 170 -12.01 -2.38 -29.39
N LYS A 171 -10.93 -3.08 -29.75
CA LYS A 171 -10.90 -4.03 -30.89
C LYS A 171 -11.88 -5.20 -30.71
N LEU A 172 -12.08 -5.64 -29.47
CA LEU A 172 -13.01 -6.72 -29.13
C LEU A 172 -14.47 -6.21 -28.99
N GLY A 173 -14.71 -4.91 -29.15
CA GLY A 173 -16.04 -4.31 -29.05
C GLY A 173 -16.58 -4.17 -27.62
N ILE A 174 -15.75 -4.43 -26.60
CA ILE A 174 -16.12 -4.38 -25.18
C ILE A 174 -15.63 -3.12 -24.45
N GLY A 175 -14.76 -2.32 -25.09
CA GLY A 175 -14.20 -1.08 -24.54
C GLY A 175 -14.73 0.17 -25.24
N GLN A 176 -14.57 1.32 -24.60
CA GLN A 176 -15.00 2.62 -25.15
C GLN A 176 -13.83 3.40 -25.76
N LYS A 177 -14.12 4.26 -26.74
CA LYS A 177 -13.10 5.16 -27.34
C LYS A 177 -12.55 6.15 -26.31
N SER A 178 -13.40 6.63 -25.41
CA SER A 178 -13.05 7.51 -24.28
C SER A 178 -11.96 6.91 -23.38
N ASP A 179 -12.01 5.60 -23.12
CA ASP A 179 -11.02 4.92 -22.28
C ASP A 179 -9.63 4.88 -22.94
N VAL A 180 -9.59 4.72 -24.27
CA VAL A 180 -8.35 4.79 -25.05
C VAL A 180 -7.79 6.20 -25.03
N THR A 181 -8.61 7.22 -25.30
CA THR A 181 -8.17 8.62 -25.27
C THR A 181 -7.62 9.01 -23.89
N ARG A 182 -8.30 8.65 -22.80
CA ARG A 182 -7.80 8.89 -21.44
C ARG A 182 -6.47 8.18 -21.15
N ALA A 183 -6.29 6.97 -21.68
CA ALA A 183 -5.03 6.24 -21.53
C ALA A 183 -3.88 6.87 -22.34
N GLU A 184 -4.18 7.42 -23.52
CA GLU A 184 -3.23 8.16 -24.36
C GLU A 184 -2.82 9.48 -23.70
N GLU A 185 -3.78 10.27 -23.21
CA GLU A 185 -3.52 11.51 -22.47
C GLU A 185 -2.61 11.26 -21.27
N LYS A 186 -2.94 10.26 -20.43
CA LYS A 186 -2.13 9.91 -19.26
C LYS A 186 -0.70 9.51 -19.63
N LEU A 187 -0.52 8.80 -20.74
CA LEU A 187 0.81 8.41 -21.23
C LEU A 187 1.57 9.61 -21.78
N ALA A 188 0.90 10.54 -22.46
CA ALA A 188 1.48 11.78 -22.94
C ALA A 188 1.93 12.67 -21.77
N ASP A 189 1.11 12.79 -20.73
CA ASP A 189 1.44 13.56 -19.52
C ASP A 189 2.70 13.03 -18.84
N LEU A 190 2.80 11.71 -18.66
CA LEU A 190 3.98 11.09 -18.03
C LEU A 190 5.25 11.28 -18.89
N LYS A 191 5.13 11.19 -20.22
CA LYS A 191 6.26 11.46 -21.13
C LYS A 191 6.67 12.93 -21.11
N ALA A 192 5.71 13.85 -21.02
CA ALA A 192 5.98 15.28 -20.92
C ALA A 192 6.68 15.62 -19.59
N GLN A 193 6.31 14.95 -18.49
CA GLN A 193 6.97 15.12 -17.19
C GLN A 193 8.41 14.60 -17.20
N ASN A 194 8.70 13.48 -17.87
CA ASN A 194 10.05 12.93 -17.96
C ASN A 194 10.99 13.71 -18.90
N ASN A 195 10.44 14.58 -19.75
CA ASN A 195 11.20 15.44 -20.67
C ASN A 195 11.41 16.87 -20.14
N ARG A 196 10.95 17.16 -18.91
CA ARG A 196 11.15 18.45 -18.21
C ARG A 196 12.30 18.34 -17.23
#